data_AF-A0A3D4D176-F1
#
_entry.id   AF-A0A3D4D176-F1
#
_cell.length_a   1.000
_cell.length_b   1.000
_cell.length_c   1.000
_cell.angle_alpha   90.00
_cell.angle_beta   90.00
_cell.angle_gamma   90.00
#
_symmetry.space_group_name_H-M   'P 1'
#
loop_
_entity.id
_entity.type
_entity.pdbx_description
1 polymer ?
#
loop_
_entity_poly.entity_id
_entity_poly.type
_entity_poly.pdbx_seq_one_letter_code
_entity_poly.pdbx_strand_id
1 'polypeptide(L)'
;MAHNSPPDASKFLIIFWACLLAACPSPLPGQSVEEWGVMLGQKYEALGSFRAEYTAISPTSDEPLQGLILENRATGACLVKLQSDSGKSGAMWWVPQKDGKEGGTYAKFGDSAFRVRGLTELVRQHQKLVSPANQKKHLPGSPGLAPCIQLGTDTISAFLCSATPGLSPAFSEAPPSRVEEIRELKETIELILDDGSWIRLDRGTGLLAGQGYPEDKGRRALRLERVVPLRGEDAFAQEIPAIDPDNLQEASAEALQLADVLHAALFHHLVGMAQTNDATRPAKLLAEESSTFRAYWLAAWGHLAPPGIPENVVKMLQDLKGQKQQYLRDWAAAKEADPEAMKGVSSIQYFRARRMKLREDLRLKIDAEAKQRPVLAHLQLLLDGEISKLTPGQVARGRELAKLIVDNQRDAMVSALLPKIPEEVLKSL
;
A
#
# COMPACT_ATOMS: atom_id res chain seq x y z
N MET A 1 -14.00 21.39 -28.14
CA MET A 1 -13.18 22.11 -27.15
C MET A 1 -12.11 21.15 -26.69
N ALA A 2 -10.86 21.60 -26.53
CA ALA A 2 -9.74 20.74 -26.22
C ALA A 2 -8.81 21.43 -25.21
N HIS A 3 -8.38 20.67 -24.20
CA HIS A 3 -7.21 20.93 -23.39
C HIS A 3 -6.51 19.56 -23.28
N ASN A 4 -5.28 19.36 -23.78
CA ASN A 4 -4.02 20.06 -23.53
C ASN A 4 -3.45 19.79 -22.12
N SER A 5 -3.04 18.54 -21.89
CA SER A 5 -1.70 18.26 -21.34
C SER A 5 -0.64 18.87 -22.29
N PRO A 6 0.60 19.21 -21.87
CA PRO A 6 1.49 18.42 -21.01
C PRO A 6 2.27 19.36 -20.03
N PRO A 7 3.58 19.22 -19.75
CA PRO A 7 4.37 18.04 -19.40
C PRO A 7 4.96 18.14 -17.96
N ASP A 8 5.80 17.17 -17.66
CA ASP A 8 6.74 17.07 -16.54
C ASP A 8 7.79 18.20 -16.53
N ALA A 9 8.68 18.24 -15.53
CA ALA A 9 9.79 19.21 -15.42
C ALA A 9 10.73 18.92 -14.23
N SER A 10 12.07 19.15 -14.23
CA SER A 10 12.90 18.60 -13.11
C SER A 10 14.40 18.89 -12.86
N LYS A 11 14.76 18.63 -11.57
CA LYS A 11 15.98 17.97 -10.98
C LYS A 11 17.02 18.92 -10.32
N PHE A 12 18.07 18.34 -9.71
CA PHE A 12 19.23 18.98 -9.01
C PHE A 12 18.94 19.52 -7.57
N LEU A 13 19.88 19.63 -6.62
CA LEU A 13 21.34 19.94 -6.68
C LEU A 13 22.15 19.38 -5.45
N ILE A 14 23.50 19.39 -5.51
CA ILE A 14 24.43 18.83 -4.47
C ILE A 14 25.49 19.88 -4.00
N ILE A 15 26.34 19.49 -3.02
CA ILE A 15 27.60 20.13 -2.51
C ILE A 15 27.34 21.28 -1.52
N PHE A 16 28.00 21.44 -0.35
CA PHE A 16 28.73 20.58 0.63
C PHE A 16 28.85 21.46 1.94
N TRP A 17 29.56 21.26 3.06
CA TRP A 17 30.46 20.31 3.79
C TRP A 17 30.42 20.83 5.27
N ALA A 18 30.80 20.21 6.39
CA ALA A 18 31.31 18.90 6.84
C ALA A 18 30.95 18.79 8.38
N CYS A 19 31.56 18.04 9.31
CA CYS A 19 32.75 17.17 9.35
C CYS A 19 32.71 16.21 10.58
N LEU A 20 33.59 15.20 10.56
CA LEU A 20 34.16 14.42 11.69
C LEU A 20 33.30 14.03 12.92
N LEU A 21 32.90 12.75 12.94
CA LEU A 21 33.43 11.78 13.90
C LEU A 21 33.76 10.46 13.16
N ALA A 22 34.67 9.64 13.69
CA ALA A 22 35.28 8.55 12.92
C ALA A 22 35.12 7.17 13.56
N ALA A 23 34.54 6.23 12.81
CA ALA A 23 34.66 4.78 13.01
C ALA A 23 34.25 4.04 11.72
N CYS A 24 35.14 4.02 10.71
CA CYS A 24 34.98 3.11 9.57
C CYS A 24 35.72 1.80 9.87
N PRO A 25 35.02 0.69 10.18
CA PRO A 25 35.55 -0.60 9.75
C PRO A 25 35.56 -0.58 8.21
N SER A 26 36.73 -0.81 7.61
CA SER A 26 36.77 -1.27 6.22
C SER A 26 35.97 -2.58 6.13
N PRO A 27 35.20 -2.81 5.05
CA PRO A 27 34.50 -4.08 4.89
C PRO A 27 35.49 -5.23 4.90
N LEU A 28 35.15 -6.32 5.59
CA LEU A 28 35.82 -7.59 5.40
C LEU A 28 35.22 -8.21 4.11
N PRO A 29 36.03 -8.56 3.10
CA PRO A 29 35.50 -9.14 1.87
C PRO A 29 34.81 -10.47 2.18
N GLY A 30 33.52 -10.59 1.80
CA GLY A 30 32.71 -11.80 2.00
C GLY A 30 31.47 -11.65 2.90
N GLN A 31 31.05 -10.43 3.27
CA GLN A 31 29.81 -10.21 4.02
C GLN A 31 28.54 -10.46 3.19
N SER A 32 27.47 -10.94 3.84
CA SER A 32 26.20 -11.26 3.17
C SER A 32 25.28 -10.04 2.96
N VAL A 33 24.23 -10.20 2.14
CA VAL A 33 23.20 -9.17 1.94
C VAL A 33 22.51 -8.80 3.26
N GLU A 34 22.25 -9.78 4.12
CA GLU A 34 21.62 -9.61 5.42
C GLU A 34 22.52 -8.87 6.43
N GLU A 35 23.82 -9.15 6.42
CA GLU A 35 24.81 -8.44 7.24
C GLU A 35 24.91 -6.96 6.83
N TRP A 36 24.91 -6.69 5.51
CA TRP A 36 24.76 -5.33 4.99
C TRP A 36 23.43 -4.70 5.38
N GLY A 37 22.33 -5.47 5.34
CA GLY A 37 21.00 -5.07 5.81
C GLY A 37 21.02 -4.51 7.23
N VAL A 38 21.64 -5.25 8.15
CA VAL A 38 21.74 -4.87 9.57
C VAL A 38 22.70 -3.69 9.76
N MET A 39 23.88 -3.68 9.14
CA MET A 39 24.84 -2.58 9.31
C MET A 39 24.34 -1.25 8.72
N LEU A 40 23.64 -1.28 7.58
CA LEU A 40 23.05 -0.09 6.98
C LEU A 40 21.77 0.34 7.72
N GLY A 41 20.99 -0.62 8.24
CA GLY A 41 19.88 -0.33 9.15
C GLY A 41 20.34 0.43 10.40
N GLN A 42 21.41 0.00 11.07
CA GLN A 42 21.98 0.71 12.22
C GLN A 42 22.41 2.15 11.91
N LYS A 43 22.94 2.41 10.70
CA LYS A 43 23.31 3.77 10.26
C LYS A 43 22.09 4.65 9.99
N TYR A 44 21.05 4.07 9.40
CA TYR A 44 19.77 4.73 9.15
C TYR A 44 19.04 5.10 10.46
N GLU A 45 19.04 4.20 11.46
CA GLU A 45 18.53 4.49 12.80
C GLU A 45 19.28 5.66 13.47
N ALA A 46 20.60 5.77 13.25
CA ALA A 46 21.44 6.81 13.82
C ALA A 46 21.24 8.22 13.21
N LEU A 47 20.43 8.38 12.15
CA LEU A 47 20.20 9.68 11.50
C LEU A 47 19.36 10.65 12.34
N GLY A 48 18.58 10.16 13.31
CA GLY A 48 17.73 11.01 14.15
C GLY A 48 16.58 11.64 13.35
N SER A 49 16.60 12.97 13.16
CA SER A 49 15.68 13.63 12.23
C SER A 49 16.47 14.14 11.02
N PHE A 50 15.99 13.91 9.81
CA PHE A 50 16.72 14.23 8.59
C PHE A 50 15.82 14.63 7.41
N ARG A 51 16.43 15.34 6.48
CA ARG A 51 15.94 15.67 5.14
C ARG A 51 16.89 15.04 4.12
N ALA A 52 16.41 14.08 3.35
CA ALA A 52 17.13 13.46 2.23
C ALA A 52 16.55 13.98 0.91
N GLU A 53 17.39 14.59 0.07
CA GLU A 53 16.96 15.17 -1.21
C GLU A 53 17.26 14.24 -2.37
N TYR A 54 16.33 14.15 -3.31
CA TYR A 54 16.23 13.07 -4.28
C TYR A 54 16.03 13.56 -5.71
N THR A 55 16.43 12.70 -6.63
CA THR A 55 16.66 13.03 -8.04
C THR A 55 16.25 11.79 -8.85
N ALA A 56 15.03 11.74 -9.40
CA ALA A 56 14.42 10.54 -9.99
C ALA A 56 14.09 10.67 -11.50
N ILE A 57 14.72 9.90 -12.40
CA ILE A 57 14.33 9.82 -13.83
C ILE A 57 13.31 8.69 -14.03
N SER A 58 12.20 8.99 -14.71
CA SER A 58 11.29 8.01 -15.33
C SER A 58 11.34 8.13 -16.87
N PRO A 59 11.00 7.09 -17.65
CA PRO A 59 10.94 7.18 -19.12
C PRO A 59 9.70 7.92 -19.64
N THR A 60 8.66 8.01 -18.81
CA THR A 60 7.35 8.61 -19.09
C THR A 60 7.21 10.05 -18.62
N SER A 61 8.29 10.60 -18.05
CA SER A 61 8.34 11.96 -17.56
C SER A 61 9.29 12.72 -18.48
N ASP A 62 8.74 13.67 -19.24
CA ASP A 62 9.50 14.43 -20.26
C ASP A 62 10.73 15.15 -19.66
N GLU A 63 10.74 15.35 -18.35
CA GLU A 63 11.93 15.74 -17.60
C GLU A 63 12.15 14.91 -16.30
N PRO A 64 13.38 14.88 -15.74
CA PRO A 64 13.83 13.98 -14.64
C PRO A 64 13.43 14.18 -13.12
N LEU A 65 12.17 14.01 -12.66
CA LEU A 65 11.62 14.54 -11.36
C LEU A 65 12.54 14.84 -10.13
N GLN A 66 12.30 15.97 -9.46
CA GLN A 66 12.89 16.38 -8.15
C GLN A 66 12.12 15.76 -6.96
N GLY A 67 12.77 15.56 -5.80
CA GLY A 67 12.09 15.06 -4.61
C GLY A 67 12.78 15.31 -3.27
N LEU A 68 12.04 15.11 -2.19
CA LEU A 68 12.57 15.04 -0.83
C LEU A 68 11.83 14.00 0.01
N ILE A 69 12.58 13.42 0.95
CA ILE A 69 12.10 12.65 2.10
C ILE A 69 12.47 13.43 3.35
N LEU A 70 11.50 13.70 4.21
CA LEU A 70 11.74 14.06 5.60
C LEU A 70 11.34 12.89 6.49
N GLU A 71 12.12 12.64 7.53
CA GLU A 71 11.74 11.71 8.57
C GLU A 71 12.31 12.15 9.93
N ASN A 72 11.49 12.01 10.97
CA ASN A 72 11.88 12.18 12.37
C ASN A 72 11.82 10.80 13.06
N ARG A 73 12.96 10.08 13.12
CA ARG A 73 13.04 8.71 13.67
C ARG A 73 12.52 8.60 15.11
N ALA A 74 12.63 9.66 15.91
CA ALA A 74 12.15 9.67 17.30
C ALA A 74 10.62 9.64 17.43
N THR A 75 9.89 9.97 16.36
CA THR A 75 8.41 9.98 16.32
C THR A 75 7.83 9.09 15.21
N GLY A 76 8.65 8.75 14.22
CA GLY A 76 8.24 8.15 12.94
C GLY A 76 7.59 9.13 11.97
N ALA A 77 7.40 10.42 12.33
CA ALA A 77 6.76 11.39 11.46
C ALA A 77 7.55 11.58 10.17
N CYS A 78 6.88 11.58 9.02
CA CYS A 78 7.55 11.61 7.72
C CYS A 78 6.75 12.37 6.64
N LEU A 79 7.47 12.89 5.65
CA LEU A 79 6.95 13.53 4.44
C LEU A 79 7.73 12.97 3.24
N VAL A 80 7.02 12.56 2.19
CA VAL A 80 7.61 12.45 0.84
C VAL A 80 6.97 13.52 -0.02
N LYS A 81 7.79 14.24 -0.78
CA LYS A 81 7.34 15.16 -1.81
C LYS A 81 8.11 14.90 -3.09
N LEU A 82 7.40 14.74 -4.20
CA LEU A 82 7.94 14.77 -5.55
C LEU A 82 7.37 16.02 -6.24
N GLN A 83 8.24 16.79 -6.90
CA GLN A 83 7.86 18.02 -7.59
C GLN A 83 8.57 18.13 -8.93
N SER A 84 7.86 18.74 -9.87
CA SER A 84 8.39 19.23 -11.13
C SER A 84 8.54 20.74 -11.17
N ASP A 85 9.45 21.22 -12.01
CA ASP A 85 9.76 22.64 -12.16
C ASP A 85 8.63 23.40 -12.92
N SER A 86 7.77 22.65 -13.62
CA SER A 86 6.51 23.06 -14.29
C SER A 86 5.31 23.04 -13.33
N GLY A 87 5.51 22.64 -12.08
CA GLY A 87 4.54 22.75 -10.99
C GLY A 87 3.72 21.49 -10.70
N LYS A 88 3.71 20.45 -11.56
CA LYS A 88 3.16 19.12 -11.16
C LYS A 88 3.85 18.69 -9.86
N SER A 89 3.09 18.46 -8.80
CA SER A 89 3.66 17.97 -7.53
C SER A 89 2.67 17.10 -6.77
N GLY A 90 3.24 16.09 -6.11
CA GLY A 90 2.56 15.21 -5.18
C GLY A 90 3.33 15.19 -3.87
N ALA A 91 2.63 15.47 -2.76
CA ALA A 91 3.16 15.34 -1.42
C ALA A 91 2.29 14.35 -0.63
N MET A 92 2.92 13.48 0.16
CA MET A 92 2.25 12.58 1.10
C MET A 92 3.02 12.58 2.41
N TRP A 93 2.34 12.83 3.52
CA TRP A 93 2.95 12.87 4.85
C TRP A 93 2.13 12.10 5.88
N TRP A 94 2.82 11.60 6.89
CA TRP A 94 2.23 10.94 8.04
C TRP A 94 2.66 11.63 9.32
N VAL A 95 1.66 12.03 10.11
CA VAL A 95 1.83 12.60 11.44
C VAL A 95 1.41 11.54 12.46
N PRO A 96 2.31 11.07 13.33
CA PRO A 96 1.97 10.13 14.39
C PRO A 96 1.00 10.78 15.39
N GLN A 97 0.10 9.98 15.95
CA GLN A 97 -0.75 10.43 17.04
C GLN A 97 0.11 10.66 18.29
N LYS A 98 0.02 11.86 18.88
CA LYS A 98 0.71 12.25 20.13
C LYS A 98 -0.29 12.89 21.09
N ASP A 99 -0.32 12.45 22.34
CA ASP A 99 -0.84 13.16 23.52
C ASP A 99 -2.02 14.12 23.26
N GLY A 100 -3.15 13.56 22.83
CA GLY A 100 -4.40 14.30 22.60
C GLY A 100 -4.55 15.01 21.24
N LYS A 101 -3.50 15.07 20.41
CA LYS A 101 -3.60 15.55 19.01
C LYS A 101 -3.93 14.38 18.07
N GLU A 102 -4.83 14.59 17.12
CA GLU A 102 -5.09 13.59 16.08
C GLU A 102 -3.88 13.44 15.14
N GLY A 103 -3.43 12.20 14.97
CA GLY A 103 -2.52 11.83 13.88
C GLY A 103 -3.29 11.62 12.56
N GLY A 104 -2.54 11.39 11.48
CA GLY A 104 -3.13 11.07 10.18
C GLY A 104 -2.11 10.90 9.07
N THR A 105 -2.51 10.18 8.03
CA THR A 105 -1.89 10.26 6.70
C THR A 105 -2.61 11.35 5.90
N TYR A 106 -1.85 12.15 5.17
CA TYR A 106 -2.35 13.23 4.33
C TYR A 106 -1.66 13.18 2.97
N ALA A 107 -2.36 13.64 1.94
CA ALA A 107 -1.81 13.79 0.60
C ALA A 107 -2.23 15.14 0.00
N LYS A 108 -1.38 15.72 -0.86
CA LYS A 108 -1.71 16.92 -1.65
C LYS A 108 -1.26 16.71 -3.11
N PHE A 109 -2.18 16.96 -4.03
CA PHE A 109 -1.98 16.84 -5.48
C PHE A 109 -2.45 18.14 -6.14
N GLY A 110 -1.50 18.92 -6.68
CA GLY A 110 -1.78 20.31 -7.04
C GLY A 110 -2.35 21.08 -5.85
N ASP A 111 -3.51 21.73 -6.03
CA ASP A 111 -4.18 22.46 -4.96
C ASP A 111 -5.02 21.59 -4.01
N SER A 112 -5.41 20.37 -4.42
CA SER A 112 -6.31 19.51 -3.64
C SER A 112 -5.58 18.79 -2.51
N ALA A 113 -6.09 18.93 -1.28
CA ALA A 113 -5.57 18.27 -0.08
C ALA A 113 -6.55 17.21 0.47
N PHE A 114 -6.00 16.08 0.91
CA PHE A 114 -6.75 14.89 1.32
C PHE A 114 -6.26 14.36 2.66
N ARG A 115 -7.18 13.99 3.56
CA ARG A 115 -6.92 13.09 4.68
C ARG A 115 -7.09 11.66 4.19
N VAL A 116 -5.99 10.91 4.10
CA VAL A 116 -5.98 9.54 3.58
C VAL A 116 -6.36 8.57 4.70
N ARG A 117 -7.58 8.04 4.63
CA ARG A 117 -8.08 7.04 5.57
C ARG A 117 -7.49 5.66 5.25
N GLY A 118 -7.08 4.94 6.30
CA GLY A 118 -6.77 3.50 6.25
C GLY A 118 -5.34 3.09 5.87
N LEU A 119 -4.51 3.96 5.27
CA LEU A 119 -3.19 3.56 4.73
C LEU A 119 -2.30 2.84 5.76
N THR A 120 -2.21 3.34 7.00
CA THR A 120 -1.45 2.72 8.10
C THR A 120 -1.89 1.29 8.41
N GLU A 121 -3.19 0.99 8.32
CA GLU A 121 -3.74 -0.35 8.56
C GLU A 121 -3.58 -1.24 7.31
N LEU A 122 -3.64 -0.67 6.11
CA LEU A 122 -3.41 -1.35 4.84
C LEU A 122 -1.97 -1.89 4.76
N VAL A 123 -0.98 -1.04 5.04
CA VAL A 123 0.44 -1.43 5.13
C VAL A 123 0.63 -2.52 6.20
N ARG A 124 -0.05 -2.40 7.35
CA ARG A 124 0.00 -3.44 8.40
C ARG A 124 -0.65 -4.76 7.98
N GLN A 125 -1.66 -4.77 7.11
CA GLN A 125 -2.23 -6.01 6.58
C GLN A 125 -1.37 -6.58 5.45
N HIS A 126 -0.82 -5.73 4.58
CA HIS A 126 0.13 -6.12 3.54
C HIS A 126 1.29 -6.90 4.14
N GLN A 127 1.92 -6.36 5.19
CA GLN A 127 3.02 -7.01 5.88
C GLN A 127 2.62 -8.38 6.48
N LYS A 128 1.43 -8.53 7.08
CA LYS A 128 0.97 -9.86 7.54
C LYS A 128 0.82 -10.88 6.41
N LEU A 129 0.45 -10.43 5.21
CA LEU A 129 0.26 -11.30 4.03
C LEU A 129 1.58 -11.66 3.32
N VAL A 130 2.67 -10.92 3.57
CA VAL A 130 3.99 -11.16 2.95
C VAL A 130 5.10 -11.58 3.93
N SER A 131 4.90 -11.42 5.24
CA SER A 131 5.82 -11.85 6.29
C SER A 131 5.68 -13.35 6.59
N PRO A 132 6.77 -14.13 6.66
CA PRO A 132 6.71 -15.51 7.13
C PRO A 132 6.30 -15.56 8.61
N ALA A 133 5.49 -16.55 8.97
CA ALA A 133 4.78 -16.66 10.26
C ALA A 133 5.66 -16.68 11.54
N ASN A 134 7.00 -16.74 11.40
CA ASN A 134 7.97 -16.71 12.49
C ASN A 134 8.62 -15.34 12.74
N GLN A 135 8.29 -14.29 11.98
CA GLN A 135 8.77 -12.94 12.33
C GLN A 135 8.20 -12.51 13.69
N LYS A 136 9.06 -11.95 14.55
CA LYS A 136 8.69 -11.51 15.90
C LYS A 136 7.54 -10.50 15.82
N LYS A 137 6.43 -10.77 16.53
CA LYS A 137 5.27 -9.88 16.60
C LYS A 137 5.72 -8.44 16.91
N HIS A 138 5.38 -7.51 16.02
CA HIS A 138 5.61 -6.08 16.25
C HIS A 138 5.01 -5.67 17.60
N LEU A 139 5.73 -4.81 18.33
CA LEU A 139 5.23 -4.22 19.58
C LEU A 139 3.94 -3.42 19.31
N PRO A 140 2.93 -3.50 20.20
CA PRO A 140 1.67 -2.78 20.00
C PRO A 140 1.83 -1.29 20.31
N GLY A 141 2.07 -0.48 19.29
CA GLY A 141 2.17 0.98 19.42
C GLY A 141 2.64 1.67 18.13
N SER A 142 1.73 1.79 17.16
CA SER A 142 1.97 2.23 15.77
C SER A 142 2.98 1.38 14.97
N PRO A 143 2.68 1.03 13.70
CA PRO A 143 3.77 0.70 12.78
C PRO A 143 4.58 1.98 12.56
N GLY A 144 5.87 1.99 12.89
CA GLY A 144 6.75 3.10 12.54
C GLY A 144 6.88 3.15 11.03
N LEU A 145 6.28 4.15 10.39
CA LEU A 145 6.20 4.23 8.93
C LEU A 145 7.40 4.99 8.36
N ALA A 146 8.30 4.25 7.70
CA ALA A 146 9.40 4.82 6.94
C ALA A 146 8.96 5.14 5.50
N PRO A 147 9.31 6.32 4.97
CA PRO A 147 9.12 6.65 3.57
C PRO A 147 10.10 5.91 2.66
N CYS A 148 9.63 5.51 1.48
CA CYS A 148 10.46 4.96 0.41
C CYS A 148 10.04 5.53 -0.96
N ILE A 149 10.98 5.54 -1.91
CA ILE A 149 10.75 5.90 -3.31
C ILE A 149 11.16 4.70 -4.17
N GLN A 150 10.24 4.26 -5.02
CA GLN A 150 10.45 3.18 -5.99
C GLN A 150 10.32 3.75 -7.40
N LEU A 151 11.31 3.46 -8.25
CA LEU A 151 11.16 3.58 -9.69
C LEU A 151 10.31 2.42 -10.19
N GLY A 152 9.11 2.72 -10.69
CA GLY A 152 8.33 1.76 -11.45
C GLY A 152 8.92 1.56 -12.85
N THR A 153 8.25 0.72 -13.65
CA THR A 153 8.58 0.56 -15.06
C THR A 153 8.39 1.89 -15.81
N ASP A 154 7.25 2.53 -15.56
CA ASP A 154 6.74 3.67 -16.35
C ASP A 154 6.20 4.79 -15.44
N THR A 155 6.59 4.79 -14.15
CA THR A 155 6.18 5.74 -13.12
C THR A 155 7.26 5.90 -12.05
N ILE A 156 7.12 6.89 -11.17
CA ILE A 156 7.87 6.99 -9.91
C ILE A 156 6.84 6.96 -8.78
N SER A 157 6.98 6.00 -7.86
CA SER A 157 6.07 5.78 -6.74
C SER A 157 6.73 6.18 -5.43
N ALA A 158 5.96 6.77 -4.53
CA ALA A 158 6.35 7.03 -3.15
C ALA A 158 5.35 6.36 -2.21
N PHE A 159 5.84 5.65 -1.20
CA PHE A 159 4.99 4.94 -0.24
C PHE A 159 5.57 4.97 1.17
N LEU A 160 4.74 4.55 2.13
CA LEU A 160 5.10 4.38 3.52
C LEU A 160 5.12 2.87 3.84
N CYS A 161 6.30 2.27 3.99
CA CYS A 161 6.44 0.91 4.52
C CYS A 161 6.59 0.98 6.04
N SER A 162 6.20 -0.06 6.80
CA SER A 162 6.63 -0.09 8.21
C SER A 162 8.11 -0.48 8.29
N ALA A 163 8.88 0.30 9.03
CA ALA A 163 10.29 0.08 9.27
C ALA A 163 10.47 -1.22 10.05
N THR A 164 11.08 -2.22 9.42
CA THR A 164 11.58 -3.40 10.13
C THR A 164 12.73 -2.96 11.03
N PRO A 165 12.63 -3.07 12.37
CA PRO A 165 13.62 -2.49 13.27
C PRO A 165 15.03 -3.02 13.01
N GLY A 166 15.98 -2.10 12.77
CA GLY A 166 17.37 -2.46 12.47
C GLY A 166 17.65 -2.90 11.02
N LEU A 167 16.71 -2.78 10.08
CA LEU A 167 16.96 -2.83 8.64
C LEU A 167 16.66 -1.47 8.00
N SER A 168 17.43 -1.08 6.99
CA SER A 168 17.09 0.10 6.18
C SER A 168 15.81 -0.18 5.35
N PRO A 169 14.89 0.80 5.19
CA PRO A 169 13.68 0.64 4.40
C PRO A 169 13.94 0.15 2.99
N ALA A 170 15.07 0.55 2.40
CA ALA A 170 15.49 0.20 1.06
C ALA A 170 15.80 -1.30 0.85
N PHE A 171 16.10 -2.07 1.91
CA PHE A 171 16.19 -3.53 1.81
C PHE A 171 14.83 -4.21 1.67
N SER A 172 13.72 -3.51 1.93
CA SER A 172 12.37 -4.05 1.72
C SER A 172 12.02 -4.18 0.24
N GLU A 173 12.69 -3.40 -0.63
CA GLU A 173 12.57 -3.47 -2.10
C GLU A 173 13.34 -4.65 -2.71
N ALA A 174 14.44 -5.06 -2.07
CA ALA A 174 15.38 -6.07 -2.56
C ALA A 174 15.55 -7.21 -1.55
N PRO A 175 14.65 -8.22 -1.54
CA PRO A 175 14.84 -9.41 -0.72
C PRO A 175 16.15 -10.12 -1.11
N PRO A 176 16.98 -10.59 -0.16
CA PRO A 176 18.28 -11.21 -0.45
C PRO A 176 18.23 -12.32 -1.50
N SER A 177 17.14 -13.07 -1.57
CA SER A 177 16.90 -14.13 -2.55
C SER A 177 16.82 -13.68 -4.02
N ARG A 178 16.74 -12.36 -4.29
CA ARG A 178 16.81 -11.79 -5.65
C ARG A 178 18.17 -11.20 -5.99
N VAL A 179 19.07 -11.03 -5.03
CA VAL A 179 20.38 -10.39 -5.26
C VAL A 179 21.33 -11.41 -5.88
N GLU A 180 21.71 -11.17 -7.14
CA GLU A 180 22.67 -11.98 -7.89
C GLU A 180 24.12 -11.54 -7.63
N GLU A 181 24.36 -10.23 -7.51
CA GLU A 181 25.69 -9.66 -7.27
C GLU A 181 25.66 -8.53 -6.22
N ILE A 182 26.65 -8.52 -5.32
CA ILE A 182 26.94 -7.40 -4.43
C ILE A 182 28.22 -6.71 -4.92
N ARG A 183 28.13 -5.41 -5.25
CA ARG A 183 29.27 -4.58 -5.63
C ARG A 183 29.52 -3.51 -4.58
N GLU A 184 30.63 -3.65 -3.87
CA GLU A 184 31.08 -2.65 -2.91
C GLU A 184 31.77 -1.48 -3.62
N LEU A 185 31.07 -0.35 -3.69
CA LEU A 185 31.61 0.91 -4.20
C LEU A 185 32.12 1.77 -3.02
N LYS A 186 32.92 2.80 -3.33
CA LYS A 186 33.57 3.68 -2.34
C LYS A 186 32.58 4.30 -1.33
N GLU A 187 31.45 4.79 -1.84
CA GLU A 187 30.46 5.56 -1.08
C GLU A 187 29.08 4.85 -1.04
N THR A 188 28.88 3.81 -1.85
CA THR A 188 27.62 3.05 -1.91
C THR A 188 27.85 1.55 -1.94
N ILE A 189 26.85 0.75 -1.59
CA ILE A 189 26.79 -0.68 -1.93
C ILE A 189 25.74 -0.84 -3.00
N GLU A 190 26.14 -1.40 -4.15
CA GLU A 190 25.25 -1.75 -5.26
C GLU A 190 24.83 -3.22 -5.10
N LEU A 191 23.52 -3.47 -5.12
CA LEU A 191 22.90 -4.78 -5.11
C LEU A 191 22.22 -4.97 -6.47
N ILE A 192 22.64 -5.98 -7.22
CA ILE A 192 22.10 -6.28 -8.55
C ILE A 192 21.15 -7.45 -8.44
N LEU A 193 19.99 -7.33 -9.09
CA LEU A 193 18.91 -8.29 -9.02
C LEU A 193 18.89 -9.21 -10.24
N ASP A 194 18.25 -10.36 -10.07
CA ASP A 194 17.98 -11.42 -11.06
C ASP A 194 17.31 -10.99 -12.39
N ASP A 195 16.85 -9.73 -12.52
CA ASP A 195 16.30 -9.13 -13.75
C ASP A 195 17.22 -8.07 -14.40
N GLY A 196 18.45 -7.96 -13.88
CA GLY A 196 19.48 -6.99 -14.24
C GLY A 196 19.27 -5.57 -13.66
N SER A 197 18.19 -5.33 -12.92
CA SER A 197 18.00 -4.06 -12.20
C SER A 197 18.93 -3.98 -10.98
N TRP A 198 19.09 -2.78 -10.43
CA TRP A 198 19.99 -2.55 -9.31
C TRP A 198 19.44 -1.51 -8.34
N ILE A 199 19.79 -1.67 -7.07
CA ILE A 199 19.68 -0.61 -6.06
C ILE A 199 21.07 -0.28 -5.50
N ARG A 200 21.28 0.99 -5.15
CA ARG A 200 22.46 1.49 -4.47
C ARG A 200 22.07 2.02 -3.11
N LEU A 201 22.80 1.65 -2.08
CA LEU A 201 22.57 2.08 -0.69
C LEU A 201 23.76 2.90 -0.20
N ASP A 202 23.51 4.04 0.44
CA ASP A 202 24.57 4.94 0.90
C ASP A 202 25.32 4.35 2.11
N ARG A 203 26.65 4.29 2.04
CA ARG A 203 27.49 3.71 3.10
C ARG A 203 27.56 4.58 4.35
N GLY A 204 27.24 5.87 4.25
CA GLY A 204 27.18 6.78 5.40
C GLY A 204 25.90 6.64 6.22
N THR A 205 24.76 6.54 5.54
CA THR A 205 23.41 6.76 6.11
C THR A 205 22.47 5.57 5.96
N GLY A 206 22.79 4.57 5.14
CA GLY A 206 21.93 3.41 4.88
C GLY A 206 20.71 3.70 4.00
N LEU A 207 20.49 4.94 3.58
CA LEU A 207 19.40 5.33 2.69
C LEU A 207 19.60 4.78 1.26
N LEU A 208 18.52 4.77 0.47
CA LEU A 208 18.56 4.45 -0.95
C LEU A 208 19.37 5.53 -1.70
N ALA A 209 20.64 5.28 -1.98
CA ALA A 209 21.50 6.20 -2.75
C ALA A 209 21.11 6.26 -4.23
N GLY A 210 20.46 5.22 -4.75
CA GLY A 210 19.90 5.20 -6.09
C GLY A 210 19.25 3.87 -6.46
N GLN A 211 18.61 3.85 -7.63
CA GLN A 211 17.94 2.68 -8.21
C GLN A 211 17.97 2.83 -9.73
N GLY A 212 18.04 1.73 -10.46
CA GLY A 212 18.02 1.74 -11.92
C GLY A 212 17.77 0.37 -12.54
N TYR A 213 17.68 0.36 -13.86
CA TYR A 213 17.38 -0.80 -14.69
C TYR A 213 18.47 -0.98 -15.77
N PRO A 214 18.53 -2.15 -16.43
CA PRO A 214 19.33 -2.36 -17.64
C PRO A 214 19.13 -1.25 -18.69
N GLU A 215 20.21 -0.81 -19.34
CA GLU A 215 20.20 0.38 -20.21
C GLU A 215 19.29 0.23 -21.44
N ASP A 216 19.08 -1.00 -21.92
CA ASP A 216 18.16 -1.36 -22.99
C ASP A 216 16.68 -1.08 -22.66
N LYS A 217 16.33 -0.98 -21.37
CA LYS A 217 14.98 -0.63 -20.88
C LYS A 217 14.80 0.89 -20.75
N GLY A 218 15.76 1.69 -21.23
CA GLY A 218 15.74 3.14 -21.21
C GLY A 218 16.24 3.73 -19.88
N ARG A 219 16.69 4.98 -19.93
CA ARG A 219 17.33 5.64 -18.77
C ARG A 219 16.33 5.83 -17.63
N ARG A 220 16.54 5.11 -16.53
CA ARG A 220 15.77 5.17 -15.28
C ARG A 220 16.77 5.28 -14.13
N ALA A 221 16.69 6.33 -13.32
CA ALA A 221 17.71 6.59 -12.30
C ALA A 221 17.22 7.48 -11.15
N LEU A 222 17.13 6.88 -9.96
CA LEU A 222 17.06 7.58 -8.68
C LEU A 222 18.49 7.87 -8.23
N ARG A 223 18.71 9.04 -7.65
CA ARG A 223 19.93 9.43 -6.95
C ARG A 223 19.56 10.21 -5.69
N LEU A 224 20.28 9.95 -4.61
CA LEU A 224 20.32 10.78 -3.42
C LEU A 224 21.31 11.94 -3.66
N GLU A 225 20.83 13.19 -3.58
CA GLU A 225 21.68 14.37 -3.74
C GLU A 225 22.47 14.67 -2.47
N ARG A 226 21.78 14.71 -1.33
CA ARG A 226 22.34 15.01 -0.01
C ARG A 226 21.40 14.59 1.11
N VAL A 227 21.97 14.41 2.31
CA VAL A 227 21.23 14.21 3.55
C VAL A 227 21.60 15.34 4.50
N VAL A 228 20.59 16.03 5.04
CA VAL A 228 20.73 17.17 5.95
C VAL A 228 20.06 16.81 7.28
N PRO A 229 20.79 16.86 8.42
CA PRO A 229 20.19 16.57 9.72
C PRO A 229 19.29 17.72 10.18
N LEU A 230 18.04 17.41 10.52
CA LEU A 230 17.06 18.34 11.07
C LEU A 230 17.21 18.42 12.59
N ARG A 231 17.32 19.64 13.13
CA ARG A 231 17.55 19.86 14.58
C ARG A 231 16.24 20.03 15.34
N GLY A 232 15.62 18.91 15.71
CA GLY A 232 14.44 18.86 16.57
C GLY A 232 13.10 18.91 15.82
N GLU A 233 12.00 18.83 16.57
CA GLU A 233 10.66 18.69 15.99
C GLU A 233 10.19 19.94 15.25
N ASP A 234 10.59 21.14 15.71
CA ASP A 234 10.19 22.41 15.08
C ASP A 234 10.74 22.54 13.64
N ALA A 235 11.97 22.06 13.41
CA ALA A 235 12.58 22.05 12.08
C ALA A 235 11.84 21.11 11.12
N PHE A 236 11.37 19.96 11.61
CA PHE A 236 10.51 19.07 10.84
C PHE A 236 9.13 19.69 10.58
N ALA A 237 8.50 20.28 11.62
CA ALA A 237 7.17 20.87 11.54
C ALA A 237 7.08 22.06 10.57
N GLN A 238 8.15 22.85 10.43
CA GLN A 238 8.24 23.97 9.48
C GLN A 238 8.23 23.53 8.01
N GLU A 239 8.58 22.29 7.70
CA GLU A 239 8.60 21.77 6.33
C GLU A 239 7.36 20.94 5.95
N ILE A 240 6.50 20.58 6.91
CA ILE A 240 5.22 19.91 6.62
C ILE A 240 4.28 20.90 5.91
N PRO A 241 3.58 20.52 4.83
CA PRO A 241 2.53 21.35 4.25
C PRO A 241 1.45 21.70 5.29
N ALA A 242 1.15 22.99 5.43
CA ALA A 242 0.04 23.44 6.28
C ALA A 242 -1.29 22.83 5.81
N ILE A 243 -2.03 22.26 6.75
CA ILE A 243 -3.36 21.70 6.52
C ILE A 243 -4.38 22.81 6.74
N ASP A 244 -5.06 23.22 5.67
CA ASP A 244 -6.30 23.97 5.75
C ASP A 244 -7.46 22.98 5.99
N PRO A 245 -8.12 23.01 7.17
CA PRO A 245 -9.19 22.06 7.48
C PRO A 245 -10.46 22.32 6.67
N ASP A 246 -10.72 23.55 6.21
CA ASP A 246 -11.96 23.90 5.51
C ASP A 246 -11.94 23.41 4.05
N ASN A 247 -10.74 23.17 3.50
CA ASN A 247 -10.52 22.62 2.16
C ASN A 247 -10.02 21.16 2.17
N LEU A 248 -10.01 20.48 3.33
CA LEU A 248 -9.50 19.12 3.49
C LEU A 248 -10.56 18.07 3.13
N GLN A 249 -10.34 17.32 2.04
CA GLN A 249 -11.22 16.24 1.62
C GLN A 249 -10.89 14.92 2.34
N GLU A 250 -11.86 14.05 2.57
CA GLU A 250 -11.59 12.67 3.03
C GLU A 250 -11.61 11.69 1.86
N ALA A 251 -10.55 10.87 1.76
CA ALA A 251 -10.41 9.85 0.73
C ALA A 251 -9.75 8.60 1.29
N SER A 252 -9.97 7.46 0.63
CA SER A 252 -9.31 6.20 0.96
C SER A 252 -8.06 5.99 0.10
N ALA A 253 -7.15 5.10 0.54
CA ALA A 253 -5.96 4.75 -0.25
C ALA A 253 -6.33 4.19 -1.64
N GLU A 254 -7.41 3.42 -1.72
CA GLU A 254 -7.95 2.90 -2.99
C GLU A 254 -8.48 4.02 -3.91
N ALA A 255 -9.19 5.00 -3.36
CA ALA A 255 -9.79 6.10 -4.13
C ALA A 255 -8.72 7.06 -4.72
N LEU A 256 -7.52 7.09 -4.14
CA LEU A 256 -6.37 7.88 -4.60
C LEU A 256 -5.33 7.03 -5.35
N GLN A 257 -5.61 5.76 -5.66
CA GLN A 257 -4.69 4.79 -6.28
C GLN A 257 -3.38 4.53 -5.50
N LEU A 258 -3.27 5.03 -4.26
CA LEU A 258 -2.12 4.85 -3.37
C LEU A 258 -1.95 3.38 -2.91
N ALA A 259 -2.97 2.55 -3.10
CA ALA A 259 -2.93 1.12 -2.78
C ALA A 259 -2.28 0.27 -3.90
N ASP A 260 -2.16 0.77 -5.14
CA ASP A 260 -1.74 -0.01 -6.31
C ASP A 260 -0.38 -0.71 -6.14
N VAL A 261 0.59 0.01 -5.57
CA VAL A 261 1.94 -0.54 -5.30
C VAL A 261 1.88 -1.72 -4.33
N LEU A 262 1.00 -1.65 -3.33
CA LEU A 262 0.79 -2.73 -2.36
C LEU A 262 0.04 -3.90 -2.99
N HIS A 263 -0.94 -3.64 -3.88
CA HIS A 263 -1.64 -4.68 -4.65
C HIS A 263 -0.68 -5.44 -5.57
N ALA A 264 0.19 -4.72 -6.30
CA ALA A 264 1.20 -5.30 -7.18
C ALA A 264 2.27 -6.09 -6.40
N ALA A 265 2.80 -5.53 -5.31
CA ALA A 265 3.78 -6.22 -4.46
C ALA A 265 3.19 -7.50 -3.82
N LEU A 266 1.92 -7.45 -3.37
CA LEU A 266 1.20 -8.60 -2.86
C LEU A 266 1.00 -9.66 -3.95
N PHE A 267 0.60 -9.26 -5.17
CA PHE A 267 0.45 -10.19 -6.29
C PHE A 267 1.75 -10.93 -6.61
N HIS A 268 2.88 -10.23 -6.78
CA HIS A 268 4.17 -10.86 -7.08
C HIS A 268 4.65 -11.78 -5.96
N HIS A 269 4.48 -11.39 -4.69
CA HIS A 269 4.78 -12.26 -3.54
C HIS A 269 4.00 -13.59 -3.62
N LEU A 270 2.70 -13.52 -3.88
CA LEU A 270 1.81 -14.68 -3.96
C LEU A 270 2.10 -15.57 -5.20
N VAL A 271 2.48 -14.98 -6.34
CA VAL A 271 2.99 -15.75 -7.50
C VAL A 271 4.33 -16.43 -7.19
N GLY A 272 5.16 -15.81 -6.34
CA GLY A 272 6.39 -16.37 -5.80
C GLY A 272 6.16 -17.55 -4.86
N MET A 273 5.14 -17.50 -3.99
CA MET A 273 4.79 -18.59 -3.06
C MET A 273 4.21 -19.83 -3.77
N ALA A 274 3.45 -19.64 -4.85
CA ALA A 274 2.74 -20.73 -5.55
C ALA A 274 3.66 -21.57 -6.47
N GLN A 275 4.79 -22.07 -5.95
CA GLN A 275 5.77 -22.83 -6.75
C GLN A 275 5.31 -24.24 -7.11
N THR A 276 5.74 -24.69 -8.28
CA THR A 276 5.49 -26.03 -8.80
C THR A 276 6.46 -27.05 -8.23
N ASN A 277 6.10 -27.65 -7.08
CA ASN A 277 6.21 -29.10 -6.87
C ASN A 277 5.61 -29.60 -5.54
N ASP A 278 5.26 -28.74 -4.56
CA ASP A 278 4.55 -29.18 -3.35
C ASP A 278 3.68 -28.10 -2.65
N ALA A 279 2.88 -28.56 -1.68
CA ALA A 279 2.14 -27.83 -0.65
C ALA A 279 0.89 -27.00 -1.01
N THR A 280 0.95 -25.96 -1.85
CA THR A 280 -0.11 -24.91 -1.84
C THR A 280 -0.55 -24.39 -3.22
N ARG A 281 -1.84 -24.57 -3.54
CA ARG A 281 -2.52 -23.98 -4.71
C ARG A 281 -2.94 -22.52 -4.45
N PRO A 282 -3.05 -21.64 -5.47
CA PRO A 282 -3.49 -20.25 -5.31
C PRO A 282 -4.80 -20.10 -4.51
N ALA A 283 -5.82 -20.89 -4.82
CA ALA A 283 -7.10 -20.87 -4.10
C ALA A 283 -7.02 -21.32 -2.62
N LYS A 284 -6.05 -22.18 -2.27
CA LYS A 284 -5.82 -22.61 -0.88
C LYS A 284 -5.21 -21.46 -0.07
N LEU A 285 -4.20 -20.79 -0.64
CA LEU A 285 -3.50 -19.66 -0.01
C LEU A 285 -4.48 -18.54 0.40
N LEU A 286 -5.34 -18.09 -0.52
CA LEU A 286 -6.34 -17.04 -0.21
C LEU A 286 -7.44 -17.50 0.77
N ALA A 287 -7.67 -18.81 0.90
CA ALA A 287 -8.63 -19.34 1.86
C ALA A 287 -8.05 -19.37 3.29
N GLU A 288 -6.78 -19.78 3.43
CA GLU A 288 -6.06 -19.87 4.71
C GLU A 288 -5.97 -18.49 5.39
N GLU A 289 -5.58 -17.45 4.65
CA GLU A 289 -5.48 -16.06 5.16
C GLU A 289 -6.73 -15.19 4.90
N SER A 290 -7.89 -15.81 4.66
CA SER A 290 -9.11 -15.12 4.21
C SER A 290 -9.61 -13.99 5.15
N SER A 291 -9.32 -14.06 6.45
CA SER A 291 -9.60 -12.99 7.42
C SER A 291 -8.65 -11.79 7.25
N THR A 292 -7.37 -12.05 7.00
CA THR A 292 -6.32 -11.05 6.79
C THR A 292 -6.52 -10.32 5.45
N PHE A 293 -6.85 -11.06 4.37
CA PHE A 293 -7.27 -10.46 3.10
C PHE A 293 -8.52 -9.57 3.25
N ARG A 294 -9.53 -10.01 4.01
CA ARG A 294 -10.72 -9.16 4.26
C ARG A 294 -10.37 -7.89 5.04
N ALA A 295 -9.43 -7.96 5.99
CA ALA A 295 -8.95 -6.77 6.70
C ALA A 295 -8.16 -5.83 5.76
N TYR A 296 -7.36 -6.39 4.84
CA TYR A 296 -6.59 -5.64 3.84
C TYR A 296 -7.50 -4.76 2.97
N TRP A 297 -8.54 -5.33 2.37
CA TRP A 297 -9.49 -4.55 1.54
C TRP A 297 -10.28 -3.50 2.34
N LEU A 298 -10.73 -3.83 3.56
CA LEU A 298 -11.40 -2.87 4.43
C LEU A 298 -10.49 -1.69 4.83
N ALA A 299 -9.18 -1.94 4.92
CA ALA A 299 -8.17 -0.92 5.17
C ALA A 299 -7.86 -0.08 3.92
N ALA A 300 -7.84 -0.67 2.72
CA ALA A 300 -7.72 0.05 1.46
C ALA A 300 -8.85 1.09 1.28
N TRP A 301 -10.05 0.79 1.78
CA TRP A 301 -11.20 1.70 1.80
C TRP A 301 -11.27 2.61 3.05
N GLY A 302 -10.40 2.43 4.05
CA GLY A 302 -10.28 3.33 5.19
C GLY A 302 -11.54 3.51 6.04
N HIS A 303 -12.34 2.45 6.20
CA HIS A 303 -13.69 2.47 6.81
C HIS A 303 -14.77 3.25 6.04
N LEU A 304 -14.44 3.86 4.89
CA LEU A 304 -15.42 4.38 3.95
C LEU A 304 -16.14 3.22 3.23
N ALA A 305 -17.17 3.55 2.45
CA ALA A 305 -17.73 2.60 1.49
C ALA A 305 -16.67 2.21 0.44
N PRO A 306 -16.75 1.00 -0.15
CA PRO A 306 -15.96 0.67 -1.33
C PRO A 306 -16.18 1.73 -2.43
N PRO A 307 -15.14 2.29 -3.07
CA PRO A 307 -15.32 3.36 -4.04
C PRO A 307 -16.14 2.92 -5.26
N GLY A 308 -16.86 3.87 -5.87
CA GLY A 308 -17.79 3.60 -6.97
C GLY A 308 -19.17 3.08 -6.57
N ILE A 309 -19.49 2.98 -5.26
CA ILE A 309 -20.83 2.64 -4.77
C ILE A 309 -21.57 3.92 -4.33
N PRO A 310 -22.77 4.23 -4.88
CA PRO A 310 -23.56 5.38 -4.46
C PRO A 310 -23.94 5.35 -2.98
N GLU A 311 -23.76 6.46 -2.27
CA GLU A 311 -23.90 6.55 -0.81
C GLU A 311 -25.32 6.20 -0.31
N ASN A 312 -26.35 6.51 -1.09
CA ASN A 312 -27.73 6.10 -0.82
C ASN A 312 -27.93 4.58 -0.85
N VAL A 313 -27.23 3.88 -1.75
CA VAL A 313 -27.23 2.40 -1.82
C VAL A 313 -26.49 1.81 -0.61
N VAL A 314 -25.38 2.43 -0.19
CA VAL A 314 -24.65 2.03 1.04
C VAL A 314 -25.56 2.15 2.26
N LYS A 315 -26.20 3.32 2.46
CA LYS A 315 -27.13 3.57 3.57
C LYS A 315 -28.29 2.56 3.60
N MET A 316 -28.90 2.25 2.45
CA MET A 316 -29.96 1.25 2.34
C MET A 316 -29.50 -0.18 2.70
N LEU A 317 -28.31 -0.59 2.26
CA LEU A 317 -27.75 -1.93 2.54
C LEU A 317 -27.29 -2.07 4.00
N GLN A 318 -26.92 -0.96 4.66
CA GLN A 318 -26.50 -0.93 6.05
C GLN A 318 -27.65 -0.70 7.06
N ASP A 319 -28.84 -0.28 6.63
CA ASP A 319 -30.02 -0.17 7.51
C ASP A 319 -30.55 -1.54 7.97
N LEU A 320 -29.98 -2.05 9.05
CA LEU A 320 -30.42 -3.29 9.70
C LEU A 320 -31.83 -3.19 10.30
N LYS A 321 -32.29 -1.97 10.66
CA LYS A 321 -33.58 -1.76 11.33
C LYS A 321 -34.73 -1.84 10.33
N GLY A 322 -34.65 -1.09 9.23
CA GLY A 322 -35.60 -1.17 8.13
C GLY A 322 -35.62 -2.56 7.48
N GLN A 323 -34.45 -3.19 7.29
CA GLN A 323 -34.38 -4.57 6.80
C GLN A 323 -35.05 -5.58 7.75
N LYS A 324 -34.87 -5.47 9.08
CA LYS A 324 -35.61 -6.32 10.01
C LYS A 324 -37.12 -6.06 9.94
N GLN A 325 -37.55 -4.81 9.93
CA GLN A 325 -38.96 -4.44 9.83
C GLN A 325 -39.61 -4.88 8.52
N GLN A 326 -38.87 -4.90 7.41
CA GLN A 326 -39.36 -5.44 6.14
C GLN A 326 -39.42 -6.96 6.18
N TYR A 327 -38.32 -7.65 6.48
CA TYR A 327 -38.28 -9.11 6.44
C TYR A 327 -39.17 -9.79 7.49
N LEU A 328 -39.52 -9.11 8.58
CA LEU A 328 -40.54 -9.58 9.52
C LEU A 328 -41.96 -9.53 8.94
N ARG A 329 -42.30 -8.46 8.19
CA ARG A 329 -43.57 -8.36 7.45
C ARG A 329 -43.62 -9.37 6.31
N ASP A 330 -42.53 -9.51 5.56
CA ASP A 330 -42.40 -10.51 4.49
C ASP A 330 -42.51 -11.94 5.04
N TRP A 331 -42.02 -12.21 6.26
CA TRP A 331 -42.12 -13.51 6.92
C TRP A 331 -43.55 -13.82 7.35
N ALA A 332 -44.26 -12.84 7.93
CA ALA A 332 -45.65 -12.99 8.33
C ALA A 332 -46.55 -13.26 7.10
N ALA A 333 -46.44 -12.43 6.06
CA ALA A 333 -47.19 -12.60 4.81
C ALA A 333 -46.88 -13.93 4.11
N ALA A 334 -45.61 -14.37 4.09
CA ALA A 334 -45.25 -15.68 3.53
C ALA A 334 -45.86 -16.85 4.34
N LYS A 335 -45.91 -16.73 5.67
CA LYS A 335 -46.51 -17.74 6.56
C LYS A 335 -48.04 -17.79 6.48
N GLU A 336 -48.68 -16.67 6.17
CA GLU A 336 -50.12 -16.60 5.89
C GLU A 336 -50.46 -17.17 4.49
N ALA A 337 -49.59 -16.94 3.50
CA ALA A 337 -49.78 -17.42 2.13
C ALA A 337 -49.50 -18.93 1.94
N ASP A 338 -48.47 -19.48 2.60
CA ASP A 338 -48.18 -20.92 2.62
C ASP A 338 -47.75 -21.39 4.02
N PRO A 339 -48.71 -21.78 4.88
CA PRO A 339 -48.43 -22.23 6.24
C PRO A 339 -47.62 -23.53 6.34
N GLU A 340 -47.68 -24.42 5.34
CA GLU A 340 -46.99 -25.71 5.36
C GLU A 340 -45.54 -25.59 4.85
N ALA A 341 -45.27 -24.78 3.82
CA ALA A 341 -43.89 -24.49 3.41
C ALA A 341 -43.12 -23.66 4.46
N MET A 342 -43.82 -22.83 5.24
CA MET A 342 -43.24 -22.02 6.31
C MET A 342 -43.22 -22.72 7.68
N LYS A 343 -43.60 -24.01 7.74
CA LYS A 343 -43.70 -24.80 8.97
C LYS A 343 -42.33 -24.98 9.63
N GLY A 344 -42.21 -24.51 10.87
CA GLY A 344 -40.95 -24.52 11.62
C GLY A 344 -39.92 -23.44 11.21
N VAL A 345 -40.20 -22.62 10.18
CA VAL A 345 -39.30 -21.55 9.75
C VAL A 345 -39.47 -20.34 10.67
N SER A 346 -38.53 -20.14 11.60
CA SER A 346 -38.51 -18.94 12.44
C SER A 346 -38.19 -17.67 11.63
N SER A 347 -38.63 -16.51 12.13
CA SER A 347 -38.32 -15.20 11.54
C SER A 347 -36.81 -14.94 11.47
N ILE A 348 -36.01 -15.48 12.41
CA ILE A 348 -34.53 -15.39 12.40
C ILE A 348 -33.93 -16.24 11.28
N GLN A 349 -34.41 -17.47 11.06
CA GLN A 349 -33.97 -18.31 9.94
C GLN A 349 -34.32 -17.65 8.59
N TYR A 350 -35.54 -17.13 8.46
CA TYR A 350 -35.98 -16.41 7.26
C TYR A 350 -35.16 -15.14 7.01
N PHE A 351 -34.89 -14.34 8.04
CA PHE A 351 -34.02 -13.16 7.96
C PHE A 351 -32.59 -13.51 7.54
N ARG A 352 -32.03 -14.62 8.06
CA ARG A 352 -30.72 -15.15 7.64
C ARG A 352 -30.73 -15.56 6.16
N ALA A 353 -31.75 -16.29 5.72
CA ALA A 353 -31.91 -16.70 4.32
C ALA A 353 -32.05 -15.48 3.38
N ARG A 354 -32.89 -14.50 3.74
CA ARG A 354 -33.06 -13.25 2.97
C ARG A 354 -31.77 -12.42 2.89
N ARG A 355 -30.98 -12.33 3.97
CA ARG A 355 -29.66 -11.66 3.92
C ARG A 355 -28.59 -12.45 3.16
N MET A 356 -28.65 -13.79 3.13
CA MET A 356 -27.77 -14.58 2.26
C MET A 356 -28.11 -14.37 0.79
N LYS A 357 -29.39 -14.50 0.42
CA LYS A 357 -29.84 -14.17 -0.95
C LYS A 357 -29.49 -12.73 -1.34
N LEU A 358 -29.70 -11.74 -0.46
CA LEU A 358 -29.34 -10.35 -0.77
C LEU A 358 -27.83 -10.18 -1.05
N ARG A 359 -26.95 -10.99 -0.44
CA ARG A 359 -25.51 -11.00 -0.77
C ARG A 359 -25.21 -11.66 -2.12
N GLU A 360 -25.94 -12.72 -2.47
CA GLU A 360 -25.83 -13.38 -3.77
C GLU A 360 -26.33 -12.44 -4.88
N ASP A 361 -27.52 -11.85 -4.70
CA ASP A 361 -28.09 -10.81 -5.58
C ASP A 361 -27.15 -9.60 -5.68
N LEU A 362 -26.50 -9.19 -4.58
CA LEU A 362 -25.50 -8.10 -4.60
C LEU A 362 -24.25 -8.52 -5.37
N ARG A 363 -23.68 -9.72 -5.10
CA ARG A 363 -22.49 -10.25 -5.80
C ARG A 363 -22.70 -10.24 -7.31
N LEU A 364 -23.82 -10.79 -7.77
CA LEU A 364 -24.21 -10.82 -9.18
C LEU A 364 -24.36 -9.42 -9.80
N LYS A 365 -24.81 -8.42 -9.03
CA LYS A 365 -24.79 -7.01 -9.48
C LYS A 365 -23.38 -6.45 -9.54
N ILE A 366 -22.50 -6.77 -8.58
CA ILE A 366 -21.08 -6.38 -8.65
C ILE A 366 -20.41 -7.00 -9.89
N ASP A 367 -20.71 -8.27 -10.19
CA ASP A 367 -20.21 -8.98 -11.37
C ASP A 367 -20.72 -8.35 -12.69
N ALA A 368 -22.03 -8.11 -12.81
CA ALA A 368 -22.64 -7.53 -14.01
C ALA A 368 -22.16 -6.09 -14.27
N GLU A 369 -21.95 -5.31 -13.21
CA GLU A 369 -21.44 -3.94 -13.27
C GLU A 369 -19.90 -3.87 -13.23
N ALA A 370 -19.17 -4.99 -13.22
CA ALA A 370 -17.71 -5.00 -12.99
C ALA A 370 -16.93 -4.10 -13.98
N LYS A 371 -17.38 -4.02 -15.24
CA LYS A 371 -16.81 -3.13 -16.28
C LYS A 371 -17.13 -1.64 -16.08
N GLN A 372 -18.10 -1.32 -15.22
CA GLN A 372 -18.53 0.05 -14.91
C GLN A 372 -18.06 0.50 -13.50
N ARG A 373 -17.62 -0.43 -12.66
CA ARG A 373 -17.15 -0.19 -11.29
C ARG A 373 -15.64 0.10 -11.31
N PRO A 374 -15.21 1.35 -11.08
CA PRO A 374 -13.82 1.75 -11.33
C PRO A 374 -12.80 0.91 -10.58
N VAL A 375 -13.06 0.58 -9.31
CA VAL A 375 -12.14 -0.16 -8.44
C VAL A 375 -11.80 -1.55 -8.97
N LEU A 376 -12.81 -2.37 -9.30
CA LEU A 376 -12.60 -3.75 -9.78
C LEU A 376 -12.00 -3.77 -11.19
N ALA A 377 -12.42 -2.85 -12.07
CA ALA A 377 -11.86 -2.71 -13.40
C ALA A 377 -10.39 -2.25 -13.35
N HIS A 378 -10.06 -1.32 -12.44
CA HIS A 378 -8.70 -0.82 -12.22
C HIS A 378 -7.79 -1.89 -11.61
N LEU A 379 -8.24 -2.60 -10.58
CA LEU A 379 -7.48 -3.72 -10.01
C LEU A 379 -7.26 -4.83 -11.05
N GLN A 380 -8.24 -5.12 -11.90
CA GLN A 380 -8.04 -6.08 -12.99
C GLN A 380 -7.02 -5.57 -14.02
N LEU A 381 -7.10 -4.30 -14.45
CA LEU A 381 -6.13 -3.68 -15.37
C LEU A 381 -4.70 -3.73 -14.80
N LEU A 382 -4.54 -3.39 -13.52
CA LEU A 382 -3.28 -3.44 -12.79
C LEU A 382 -2.71 -4.87 -12.79
N LEU A 383 -3.52 -5.87 -12.44
CA LEU A 383 -3.10 -7.27 -12.38
C LEU A 383 -2.80 -7.86 -13.77
N ASP A 384 -3.56 -7.51 -14.81
CA ASP A 384 -3.26 -7.88 -16.20
C ASP A 384 -1.93 -7.24 -16.64
N GLY A 385 -1.63 -6.02 -16.19
CA GLY A 385 -0.33 -5.36 -16.32
C GLY A 385 0.81 -6.10 -15.60
N GLU A 386 0.62 -6.49 -14.34
CA GLU A 386 1.63 -7.27 -13.59
C GLU A 386 1.84 -8.68 -14.16
N ILE A 387 0.80 -9.33 -14.69
CA ILE A 387 0.90 -10.61 -15.41
C ILE A 387 1.85 -10.51 -16.61
N SER A 388 1.90 -9.36 -17.30
CA SER A 388 2.80 -9.16 -18.44
C SER A 388 4.29 -9.14 -18.07
N LYS A 389 4.62 -8.91 -16.80
CA LYS A 389 5.99 -8.86 -16.27
C LYS A 389 6.49 -10.20 -15.73
N LEU A 390 5.60 -11.19 -15.60
CA LEU A 390 5.90 -12.52 -15.07
C LEU A 390 6.72 -13.36 -16.06
N THR A 391 7.61 -14.22 -15.55
CA THR A 391 8.35 -15.15 -16.43
C THR A 391 7.42 -16.24 -16.98
N PRO A 392 7.69 -16.86 -18.14
CA PRO A 392 6.71 -17.74 -18.82
C PRO A 392 6.15 -18.89 -17.97
N GLY A 393 6.95 -19.48 -17.08
CA GLY A 393 6.51 -20.54 -16.14
C GLY A 393 5.59 -20.06 -14.99
N GLN A 394 5.41 -18.73 -14.85
CA GLN A 394 4.59 -18.09 -13.83
C GLN A 394 3.24 -17.59 -14.38
N VAL A 395 3.16 -17.27 -15.68
CA VAL A 395 1.98 -16.61 -16.31
C VAL A 395 0.67 -17.36 -16.05
N ALA A 396 0.66 -18.69 -16.11
CA ALA A 396 -0.55 -19.49 -15.89
C ALA A 396 -1.10 -19.35 -14.46
N ARG A 397 -0.22 -19.47 -13.45
CA ARG A 397 -0.60 -19.31 -12.04
C ARG A 397 -0.88 -17.85 -11.66
N GLY A 398 -0.20 -16.90 -12.31
CA GLY A 398 -0.51 -15.46 -12.19
C GLY A 398 -1.93 -15.14 -12.65
N ARG A 399 -2.38 -15.70 -13.77
CA ARG A 399 -3.77 -15.55 -14.25
C ARG A 399 -4.81 -16.17 -13.33
N GLU A 400 -4.55 -17.36 -12.77
CA GLU A 400 -5.42 -17.98 -11.76
C GLU A 400 -5.51 -17.09 -10.51
N LEU A 401 -4.37 -16.66 -9.98
CA LEU A 401 -4.27 -15.85 -8.78
C LEU A 401 -4.92 -14.47 -8.96
N ALA A 402 -4.69 -13.78 -10.07
CA ALA A 402 -5.27 -12.46 -10.33
C ALA A 402 -6.80 -12.51 -10.29
N LYS A 403 -7.41 -13.53 -10.94
CA LYS A 403 -8.86 -13.76 -10.85
C LYS A 403 -9.31 -13.95 -9.40
N LEU A 404 -8.60 -14.79 -8.64
CA LEU A 404 -8.93 -15.06 -7.23
C LEU A 404 -8.80 -13.81 -6.34
N ILE A 405 -7.84 -12.93 -6.62
CA ILE A 405 -7.66 -11.63 -5.93
C ILE A 405 -8.85 -10.69 -6.23
N VAL A 406 -9.26 -10.56 -7.49
CA VAL A 406 -10.43 -9.74 -7.88
C VAL A 406 -11.74 -10.33 -7.33
N ASP A 407 -11.90 -11.67 -7.33
CA ASP A 407 -13.02 -12.37 -6.68
C ASP A 407 -13.03 -12.13 -5.16
N ASN A 408 -11.85 -12.09 -4.50
CA ASN A 408 -11.70 -11.84 -3.06
C ASN A 408 -11.99 -10.38 -2.68
N GLN A 409 -11.53 -9.40 -3.47
CA GLN A 409 -11.90 -8.00 -3.28
C GLN A 409 -13.43 -7.83 -3.39
N ARG A 410 -14.07 -8.49 -4.37
CA ARG A 410 -15.53 -8.48 -4.55
C ARG A 410 -16.27 -9.02 -3.32
N ASP A 411 -15.80 -10.13 -2.75
CA ASP A 411 -16.34 -10.68 -1.50
C ASP A 411 -16.16 -9.74 -0.31
N ALA A 412 -15.05 -9.00 -0.24
CA ALA A 412 -14.85 -7.95 0.75
C ALA A 412 -15.82 -6.77 0.55
N MET A 413 -16.11 -6.36 -0.69
CA MET A 413 -17.10 -5.30 -0.98
C MET A 413 -18.50 -5.71 -0.51
N VAL A 414 -18.95 -6.93 -0.88
CA VAL A 414 -20.21 -7.52 -0.41
C VAL A 414 -20.23 -7.59 1.12
N SER A 415 -19.11 -7.94 1.75
CA SER A 415 -18.97 -8.06 3.20
C SER A 415 -18.79 -6.73 3.96
N ALA A 416 -18.60 -5.61 3.25
CA ALA A 416 -18.58 -4.25 3.81
C ALA A 416 -19.97 -3.58 3.69
N LEU A 417 -20.65 -3.81 2.56
CA LEU A 417 -22.01 -3.33 2.32
C LEU A 417 -23.05 -4.12 3.13
N LEU A 418 -22.87 -5.45 3.27
CA LEU A 418 -23.74 -6.36 4.02
C LEU A 418 -22.96 -7.17 5.06
N PRO A 419 -22.51 -6.55 6.16
CA PRO A 419 -21.72 -7.22 7.20
C PRO A 419 -22.44 -8.42 7.84
N LYS A 420 -21.67 -9.36 8.42
CA LYS A 420 -22.21 -10.43 9.27
C LYS A 420 -22.72 -9.80 10.57
N ILE A 421 -23.94 -10.12 10.96
CA ILE A 421 -24.58 -9.60 12.18
C ILE A 421 -24.29 -10.59 13.31
N PRO A 422 -23.82 -10.15 14.50
CA PRO A 422 -23.60 -11.02 15.65
C PRO A 422 -24.88 -11.74 16.12
N GLU A 423 -24.71 -12.95 16.68
CA GLU A 423 -25.79 -13.73 17.30
C GLU A 423 -26.57 -12.94 18.37
N GLU A 424 -25.87 -12.12 19.16
CA GLU A 424 -26.44 -11.27 20.21
C GLU A 424 -27.36 -10.20 19.62
N VAL A 425 -26.92 -9.50 18.57
CA VAL A 425 -27.68 -8.46 17.86
C VAL A 425 -28.90 -9.05 17.14
N LEU A 426 -28.88 -10.32 16.77
CA LEU A 426 -30.05 -11.04 16.24
C LEU A 426 -31.05 -11.48 17.33
N LYS A 427 -30.70 -11.37 18.61
CA LYS A 427 -31.53 -11.76 19.77
C LYS A 427 -32.04 -10.55 20.57
N SER A 428 -31.34 -9.41 20.52
CA SER A 428 -31.68 -8.18 21.24
C SER A 428 -32.45 -7.13 20.44
N LEU A 429 -32.45 -7.23 19.10
CA LEU A 429 -33.31 -6.46 18.19
C LEU A 429 -34.66 -7.14 17.97
#